data_AF-A0A255I8R4-F1
#
_entry.id   AF-A0A255I8R4-F1
#
_cell.length_a   1.000
_cell.length_b   1.000
_cell.length_c   1.000
_cell.angle_alpha   90.00
_cell.angle_beta   90.00
_cell.angle_gamma   90.00
#
_symmetry.space_group_name_H-M   'P 1'
#
loop_
_entity.id
_entity.type
_entity.pdbx_description
1 polymer ?
#
loop_
_entity_poly.entity_id
_entity_poly.type
_entity_poly.pdbx_seq_one_letter_code
_entity_poly.pdbx_strand_id
1 'polypeptide(L)'
;MSDISCCGTECSTCYCYGNMCNGCNECEGKVFHAPKGEACAIYDCVINQKHLKNCGECEEVPCSIWVKTRDPKFSDEEFEKNIAMRILTLKKNT
;
A
#
# COMPACT_ATOMS: atom_id res chain seq x y z
N MET A 1 7.90 -13.48 7.41
CA MET A 1 7.25 -12.59 6.43
C MET A 1 6.83 -11.34 7.18
N SER A 2 7.10 -10.15 6.65
CA SER A 2 6.61 -8.91 7.26
C SER A 2 5.13 -8.77 6.93
N ASP A 3 4.29 -8.58 7.94
CA ASP A 3 2.86 -8.28 7.76
C ASP A 3 2.62 -6.86 7.23
N ILE A 4 3.69 -6.12 6.88
CA ILE A 4 3.63 -4.78 6.33
C ILE A 4 3.78 -4.82 4.82
N SER A 5 2.81 -4.26 4.12
CA SER A 5 2.84 -4.06 2.67
C SER A 5 3.86 -2.99 2.23
N CYS A 6 4.26 -3.01 0.96
CA CYS A 6 5.15 -1.99 0.38
C CYS A 6 4.65 -0.55 0.53
N CYS A 7 3.35 -0.35 0.79
CA CYS A 7 2.72 0.95 0.94
C CYS A 7 2.43 1.31 2.41
N GLY A 8 2.94 0.52 3.38
CA GLY A 8 2.83 0.79 4.81
C GLY A 8 1.54 0.31 5.48
N THR A 9 0.63 -0.33 4.74
CA THR A 9 -0.55 -0.98 5.36
C THR A 9 -0.11 -2.23 6.12
N GLU A 10 -0.59 -2.36 7.36
CA GLU A 10 -0.45 -3.54 8.18
C GLU A 10 -1.53 -4.57 7.83
N CYS A 11 -1.14 -5.63 7.14
CA CYS A 11 -2.03 -6.68 6.65
C CYS A 11 -2.67 -7.46 7.80
N SER A 12 -1.97 -7.65 8.92
CA SER A 12 -2.47 -8.40 10.08
C SER A 12 -3.70 -7.77 10.75
N THR A 13 -3.92 -6.47 10.54
CA THR A 13 -5.10 -5.73 11.05
C THR A 13 -6.14 -5.47 9.96
N CYS A 14 -5.90 -5.90 8.72
CA CYS A 14 -6.78 -5.66 7.57
C CYS A 14 -7.81 -6.80 7.43
N TYR A 15 -9.10 -6.47 7.48
CA TYR A 15 -10.20 -7.45 7.34
C TYR A 15 -10.22 -8.17 5.98
N CYS A 16 -9.58 -7.61 4.95
CA CYS A 16 -9.50 -8.25 3.62
C CYS A 16 -8.44 -9.36 3.58
N TYR A 17 -7.41 -9.28 4.43
CA TYR A 17 -6.27 -10.20 4.40
C TYR A 17 -6.68 -11.60 4.88
N GLY A 18 -6.27 -12.64 4.15
CA GLY A 18 -6.67 -14.03 4.42
C GLY A 18 -8.10 -14.38 4.00
N ASN A 19 -8.87 -13.41 3.49
CA ASN A 19 -10.19 -13.65 2.91
C ASN A 19 -10.15 -13.37 1.41
N MET A 20 -10.38 -12.11 1.00
CA MET A 20 -10.36 -11.72 -0.41
C MET A 20 -9.00 -11.22 -0.92
N CYS A 21 -8.02 -11.08 -0.02
CA CYS A 21 -6.68 -10.59 -0.32
C CYS A 21 -5.61 -11.49 0.30
N ASN A 22 -4.63 -11.91 -0.51
CA ASN A 22 -3.48 -12.70 -0.06
C ASN A 22 -2.27 -11.84 0.34
N GLY A 23 -2.42 -10.51 0.29
CA GLY A 23 -1.32 -9.56 0.50
C GLY A 23 -0.54 -9.29 -0.79
N CYS A 24 -0.05 -8.06 -0.94
CA CYS A 24 0.60 -7.62 -2.17
C CYS A 24 1.91 -8.35 -2.47
N ASN A 25 2.60 -8.87 -1.46
CA ASN A 25 3.85 -9.61 -1.65
C ASN A 25 3.60 -10.96 -2.31
N GLU A 26 2.53 -11.66 -1.91
CA GLU A 26 2.18 -12.98 -2.46
C GLU A 26 1.55 -12.90 -3.85
N CYS A 27 0.86 -11.80 -4.17
CA CYS A 27 0.19 -11.61 -5.46
C CYS A 27 0.91 -10.64 -6.41
N GLU A 28 2.15 -10.24 -6.11
CA GLU A 28 2.92 -9.27 -6.92
C GLU A 28 2.11 -7.97 -7.19
N GLY A 29 1.42 -7.48 -6.16
CA GLY A 29 0.57 -6.30 -6.24
C GLY A 29 -0.78 -6.49 -6.93
N LYS A 30 -1.08 -7.67 -7.50
CA LYS A 30 -2.36 -8.00 -8.19
C LYS A 30 -3.49 -8.30 -7.20
N VAL A 31 -3.73 -7.35 -6.29
CA VAL A 31 -4.73 -7.43 -5.22
C VAL A 31 -6.16 -7.25 -5.76
N PHE A 32 -7.17 -7.59 -4.96
CA PHE A 32 -8.58 -7.62 -5.36
C PHE A 32 -9.15 -6.31 -5.93
N HIS A 33 -8.57 -5.16 -5.56
CA HIS A 33 -9.01 -3.84 -6.00
C HIS A 33 -8.14 -3.26 -7.13
N ALA A 34 -7.13 -4.00 -7.60
CA ALA A 34 -6.34 -3.62 -8.76
C ALA A 34 -7.06 -4.02 -10.06
N PRO A 35 -6.77 -3.38 -11.21
CA PRO A 35 -7.26 -3.84 -12.49
C PRO A 35 -6.89 -5.32 -12.74
N LYS A 36 -7.75 -6.03 -13.46
CA LYS A 36 -7.58 -7.48 -13.66
C LYS A 36 -6.26 -7.79 -14.37
N GLY A 37 -5.40 -8.54 -13.69
CA GLY A 37 -4.10 -8.96 -14.23
C GLY A 37 -2.98 -7.95 -14.02
N GLU A 38 -3.27 -6.79 -13.42
CA GLU A 38 -2.31 -5.71 -13.20
C GLU A 38 -2.02 -5.54 -11.71
N ALA A 39 -0.80 -5.09 -11.40
CA ALA A 39 -0.45 -4.70 -10.04
C ALA A 39 -1.14 -3.38 -9.67
N CYS A 40 -1.40 -3.15 -8.38
CA CYS A 40 -1.89 -1.86 -7.94
C CYS A 40 -0.85 -0.77 -8.20
N ALA A 41 -1.31 0.46 -8.47
CA ALA A 41 -0.44 1.56 -8.90
C ALA A 41 0.70 1.88 -7.92
N ILE A 42 0.50 1.69 -6.61
CA ILE A 42 1.56 1.90 -5.62
C ILE A 42 2.63 0.81 -5.74
N TYR A 43 2.22 -0.47 -5.78
CA TYR A 43 3.15 -1.59 -5.87
C TYR A 43 3.95 -1.51 -7.17
N ASP A 44 3.27 -1.26 -8.29
CA ASP A 44 3.91 -1.12 -9.58
C ASP A 44 4.96 -0.01 -9.58
N CYS A 45 4.61 1.17 -9.03
CA CYS A 45 5.55 2.27 -8.93
C CYS A 45 6.77 1.93 -8.07
N VAL A 46 6.57 1.47 -6.84
CA VAL A 46 7.68 1.37 -5.87
C VAL A 46 8.52 0.11 -6.07
N ILE A 47 7.91 -1.02 -6.39
CA ILE A 47 8.59 -2.30 -6.55
C ILE A 47 9.02 -2.52 -8.00
N ASN A 48 8.08 -2.42 -8.96
CA ASN A 48 8.36 -2.81 -10.33
C ASN A 48 9.14 -1.74 -11.11
N GLN A 49 8.83 -0.45 -10.90
CA GLN A 49 9.46 0.65 -11.65
C GLN A 49 10.67 1.24 -10.93
N LYS A 50 10.52 1.61 -9.65
CA LYS A 50 11.60 2.25 -8.86
C LYS A 50 12.55 1.23 -8.21
N HIS A 51 12.20 -0.06 -8.17
CA HIS A 51 13.00 -1.12 -7.57
C HIS A 51 13.41 -0.85 -6.10
N LEU A 52 12.54 -0.18 -5.35
CA LEU A 52 12.70 0.08 -3.92
C LEU A 52 12.03 -1.02 -3.10
N LYS A 53 12.43 -1.18 -1.83
CA LYS A 53 11.83 -2.16 -0.93
C LYS A 53 10.38 -1.81 -0.58
N ASN A 54 10.12 -0.53 -0.34
CA ASN A 54 8.81 0.00 0.02
C ASN A 54 8.79 1.53 -0.17
N CYS A 55 7.62 2.15 -0.02
CA CYS A 55 7.47 3.59 -0.22
C CYS A 55 8.27 4.43 0.79
N GLY A 56 8.69 3.88 1.92
CA GLY A 56 9.50 4.58 2.92
C GLY A 56 10.89 4.98 2.42
N GLU A 57 11.40 4.30 1.39
CA GLU A 57 12.65 4.66 0.72
C GLU A 57 12.48 5.74 -0.36
N CYS A 58 11.24 6.13 -0.66
CA CYS A 58 10.94 7.14 -1.68
C CYS A 58 10.82 8.53 -1.04
N GLU A 59 11.63 9.48 -1.49
CA GLU A 59 11.63 10.87 -0.98
C GLU A 59 10.30 11.62 -1.23
N GLU A 60 9.48 11.14 -2.17
CA GLU A 60 8.19 11.72 -2.51
C GLU A 60 7.02 11.17 -1.66
N VAL A 61 7.26 10.27 -0.70
CA VAL A 61 6.17 9.64 0.08
C VAL A 61 5.57 10.62 1.11
N PRO A 62 4.22 10.84 1.14
CA PRO A 62 3.20 10.31 0.24
C PRO A 62 3.08 11.14 -1.04
N CYS A 63 3.00 10.48 -2.20
CA CYS A 63 2.94 11.16 -3.50
C CYS A 63 1.52 11.16 -4.09
N SER A 64 1.36 11.74 -5.28
CA SER A 64 0.06 11.80 -5.97
C SER A 64 -0.57 10.43 -6.26
N ILE A 65 0.22 9.35 -6.37
CA ILE A 65 -0.29 7.99 -6.54
C ILE A 65 -1.11 7.59 -5.32
N TRP A 66 -0.64 7.90 -4.11
CA TRP A 66 -1.36 7.56 -2.87
C TRP A 66 -2.74 8.20 -2.84
N VAL A 67 -2.82 9.48 -3.22
CA VAL A 67 -4.06 10.25 -3.31
C VAL A 67 -5.03 9.62 -4.30
N LYS A 68 -4.54 9.17 -5.45
CA LYS A 68 -5.36 8.51 -6.50
C LYS A 68 -5.85 7.10 -6.09
N THR A 69 -5.14 6.43 -5.19
CA THR A 69 -5.53 5.11 -4.64
C THR A 69 -6.32 5.21 -3.33
N ARG A 70 -6.96 6.36 -3.07
CA ARG A 70 -7.87 6.54 -1.93
C ARG A 70 -9.00 5.51 -1.96
N ASP A 71 -9.29 4.89 -0.81
CA ASP A 71 -10.50 4.09 -0.65
C ASP A 71 -11.72 5.03 -0.69
N PRO A 72 -12.67 4.85 -1.62
CA PRO A 72 -13.84 5.71 -1.75
C PRO A 72 -14.76 5.69 -0.51
N LYS A 73 -14.59 4.72 0.40
CA LYS A 73 -15.32 4.66 1.67
C LYS A 73 -14.81 5.63 2.72
N PHE A 74 -13.58 6.12 2.59
CA PHE A 74 -13.02 7.07 3.55
C PHE A 74 -13.52 8.49 3.28
N SER A 75 -13.95 9.16 4.34
CA SER A 75 -14.00 10.61 4.42
C SER A 75 -12.59 11.22 4.26
N ASP A 76 -12.52 12.54 4.08
CA ASP A 76 -11.23 13.23 3.95
C ASP A 76 -10.37 13.04 5.21
N GLU A 77 -10.99 13.17 6.39
CA GLU A 77 -10.31 12.98 7.68
C GLU A 77 -9.81 11.53 7.89
N GLU A 78 -10.63 10.53 7.56
CA GLU A 78 -10.22 9.12 7.63
C GLU A 78 -9.08 8.82 6.68
N PHE A 79 -9.11 9.40 5.48
CA PHE A 79 -8.05 9.22 4.49
C PHE A 79 -6.74 9.86 4.94
N GLU A 80 -6.77 11.08 5.47
CA GLU A 80 -5.60 11.75 6.02
C GLU A 80 -4.98 10.95 7.18
N LYS A 81 -5.81 10.45 8.10
CA LYS A 81 -5.35 9.55 9.19
C LYS A 81 -4.75 8.27 8.64
N ASN A 82 -5.36 7.66 7.62
CA ASN A 82 -4.83 6.45 6.97
C ASN A 82 -3.43 6.69 6.36
N ILE A 83 -3.25 7.80 5.64
CA ILE A 83 -1.94 8.19 5.09
C ILE A 83 -0.92 8.36 6.21
N ALA A 84 -1.25 9.13 7.25
CA ALA A 84 -0.34 9.41 8.35
C ALA A 84 0.11 8.12 9.06
N MET A 85 -0.82 7.20 9.35
CA MET A 85 -0.50 5.91 9.96
C MET A 85 0.44 5.07 9.10
N ARG A 86 0.16 4.96 7.79
CA ARG A 86 1.00 4.19 6.87
C ARG A 86 2.41 4.77 6.74
N ILE A 87 2.57 6.09 6.75
CA ILE A 87 3.89 6.74 6.76
C ILE A 87 4.64 6.42 8.05
N LEU A 88 3.97 6.49 9.21
CA LEU A 88 4.59 6.13 10.49
C LEU A 88 5.06 4.67 10.50
N THR A 89 4.25 3.76 9.94
CA THR A 89 4.61 2.36 9.78
C THR A 89 5.82 2.19 8.87
N LEU A 90 5.87 2.89 7.73
CA LEU A 90 7.02 2.85 6.82
C LEU A 90 8.31 3.30 7.53
N LYS A 91 8.28 4.43 8.26
CA LYS A 91 9.44 4.96 8.99
C LYS A 91 10.01 4.03 10.06
N LYS A 92 9.19 3.13 10.61
CA LYS A 92 9.61 2.12 11.59
C LYS A 92 10.24 0.88 10.93
N ASN A 93 10.06 0.71 9.63
CA ASN A 93 10.40 -0.51 8.88
C ASN A 93 11.31 -0.24 7.65
N THR A 94 11.86 0.97 7.55
CA THR A 94 12.91 1.31 6.59
C THR A 94 14.26 0.81 7.07
#